data_AF-A0AAU7GTZ7-F1
#
_entry.id   AF-A0AAU7GTZ7-F1
#
_cell.length_a   1.000
_cell.length_b   1.000
_cell.length_c   1.000
_cell.angle_alpha   90.00
_cell.angle_beta   90.00
_cell.angle_gamma   90.00
#
_symmetry.space_group_name_H-M   'P 1'
#
loop_
_entity.id
_entity.type
_entity.pdbx_description
1 polymer ?
#
loop_
_entity_poly.entity_id
_entity_poly.type
_entity_poly.pdbx_seq_one_letter_code
_entity_poly.pdbx_strand_id
1 'polypeptide(L)'
;MNTQFLEYVRQQLIVATADLSGATKGQLMAWLENAQFDTGTFKRKKMKVKDEVTGEMITLDNPPIPGKQSHAKGSHIPLVQPVEYSTASWRRALMTLEEHQKAWLLWNYSENVRWDNQVLITQWAWSKFCEHLAGKKVAKKTIDRLRQLIWLAAQDVKAELAGRDVYQYGDLAALVGVNKTNWSQNYVEHYDAMVSLYKGLDSQSLHHVSRSRSQQKAANYQQGIAEMN
;
A
#
# COMPACT_ATOMS: atom_id res chain seq x y z
N MET A 1 -3.04 -6.44 -21.31
CA MET A 1 -2.82 -5.14 -20.63
C MET A 1 -1.35 -4.77 -20.79
N ASN A 2 -1.00 -3.48 -20.88
CA ASN A 2 0.39 -3.05 -21.07
C ASN A 2 1.22 -3.29 -19.79
N THR A 3 2.50 -3.66 -19.91
CA THR A 3 3.41 -3.87 -18.76
C THR A 3 3.52 -2.63 -17.88
N GLN A 4 3.53 -1.45 -18.51
CA GLN A 4 3.51 -0.14 -17.84
C GLN A 4 2.29 0.04 -16.92
N PHE A 5 1.14 -0.51 -17.30
CA PHE A 5 -0.07 -0.41 -16.47
C PHE A 5 0.06 -1.24 -15.19
N LEU A 6 0.57 -2.47 -15.30
CA LEU A 6 0.80 -3.32 -14.13
C LEU A 6 1.77 -2.65 -13.16
N GLU A 7 2.83 -2.05 -13.67
CA GLU A 7 3.80 -1.32 -12.86
C GLU A 7 3.18 -0.13 -12.13
N TYR A 8 2.31 0.62 -12.81
CA TYR A 8 1.52 1.68 -12.16
C TYR A 8 0.67 1.13 -11.01
N VAL A 9 -0.01 -0.01 -11.19
CA VAL A 9 -0.82 -0.63 -10.12
C VAL A 9 0.06 -1.04 -8.94
N ARG A 10 1.24 -1.62 -9.19
CA ARG A 10 2.20 -1.99 -8.14
C ARG A 10 2.62 -0.79 -7.31
N GLN A 11 3.02 0.30 -7.96
CA GLN A 11 3.40 1.54 -7.27
C GLN A 11 2.25 2.10 -6.43
N GLN A 12 1.02 2.08 -6.96
CA GLN A 12 -0.15 2.51 -6.21
C GLN A 12 -0.42 1.63 -4.99
N LEU A 13 -0.21 0.31 -5.08
CA LEU A 13 -0.37 -0.61 -3.95
C LEU A 13 0.70 -0.38 -2.87
N ILE A 14 1.95 -0.15 -3.27
CA ILE A 14 3.05 0.19 -2.35
C ILE A 14 2.69 1.44 -1.55
N VAL A 15 2.31 2.52 -2.23
CA VAL A 15 1.94 3.78 -1.56
C VAL A 15 0.67 3.59 -0.71
N ALA A 16 -0.30 2.81 -1.17
CA ALA A 16 -1.54 2.59 -0.45
C ALA A 16 -1.35 1.78 0.85
N THR A 17 -0.36 0.90 0.90
CA THR A 17 -0.12 -0.01 2.03
C THR A 17 1.06 0.38 2.91
N ALA A 18 1.79 1.43 2.53
CA ALA A 18 2.87 2.01 3.33
C ALA A 18 2.36 2.48 4.70
N ASP A 19 3.14 2.23 5.75
CA ASP A 19 2.88 2.75 7.08
C ASP A 19 3.38 4.21 7.18
N LEU A 20 2.43 5.15 7.25
CA LEU A 20 2.70 6.59 7.36
C LEU A 20 2.51 7.13 8.78
N SER A 21 2.29 6.26 9.77
CA SER A 21 2.00 6.64 11.16
C SER A 21 3.14 7.43 11.81
N GLY A 22 4.39 7.19 11.40
CA GLY A 22 5.59 7.87 11.89
C GLY A 22 5.82 9.30 11.37
N ALA A 23 5.03 9.78 10.41
CA ALA A 23 5.22 11.12 9.83
C ALA A 23 4.67 12.25 10.72
N THR A 24 3.87 11.92 11.74
CA THR A 24 3.33 12.92 12.66
C THR A 24 4.33 13.22 13.77
N LYS A 25 4.60 14.51 14.01
CA LYS A 25 5.37 14.93 15.18
C LYS A 25 4.57 14.51 16.40
N GLY A 26 5.08 13.57 17.20
CA GLY A 26 4.33 12.85 18.24
C GLY A 26 3.46 13.72 19.16
N GLN A 27 2.61 13.06 19.97
CA GLN A 27 1.50 13.68 20.71
C GLN A 27 1.81 15.02 21.40
N LEU A 28 2.99 15.17 22.01
CA LEU A 28 3.43 16.41 22.68
C LEU A 28 3.57 17.60 21.72
N MET A 29 4.14 17.37 20.54
CA MET A 29 4.28 18.41 19.53
C MET A 29 2.93 18.74 18.89
N ALA A 30 2.07 17.74 18.71
CA ALA A 30 0.69 17.96 18.27
C ALA A 30 -0.10 18.81 19.28
N TRP A 31 0.10 18.62 20.60
CA TRP A 31 -0.51 19.45 21.63
C TRP A 31 0.01 20.89 21.61
N LEU A 32 1.32 21.09 21.42
CA LEU A 32 1.89 22.43 21.28
C LEU A 32 1.35 23.14 20.02
N GLU A 33 1.22 22.42 18.91
CA GLU A 33 0.68 22.97 17.66
C GLU A 33 -0.84 23.23 17.74
N ASN A 34 -1.57 22.50 18.61
CA ASN A 34 -2.99 22.71 18.92
C ASN A 34 -3.25 23.73 20.04
N ALA A 35 -2.20 24.25 20.69
CA ALA A 35 -2.37 25.27 21.71
C ALA A 35 -3.05 26.50 21.08
N GLN A 36 -4.22 26.84 21.58
CA GLN A 36 -4.93 28.04 21.15
C GLN A 36 -4.16 29.26 21.64
N PHE A 37 -4.07 30.27 20.78
CA PHE A 37 -3.57 31.57 21.16
C PHE A 37 -4.59 32.22 22.12
N ASP A 38 -4.32 32.10 23.43
CA ASP A 38 -5.15 32.70 24.46
C ASP A 38 -4.77 34.18 24.64
N THR A 39 -5.73 35.09 24.42
CA THR A 39 -5.58 36.53 24.68
C THR A 39 -6.28 36.98 25.96
N GLY A 40 -6.71 36.06 26.81
CA GLY A 40 -7.46 36.36 28.05
C GLY A 40 -6.65 37.15 29.08
N THR A 41 -5.33 36.92 29.16
CA THR A 41 -4.46 37.60 30.14
C THR A 41 -4.31 39.09 29.88
N PHE A 42 -4.26 39.50 28.60
CA PHE A 42 -4.14 40.90 28.21
C PHE A 42 -5.23 41.27 27.22
N LYS A 43 -6.27 41.97 27.71
CA LYS A 43 -7.33 42.51 26.85
C LYS A 43 -6.71 43.36 25.73
N ARG A 44 -7.12 43.12 24.48
CA ARG A 44 -6.70 43.94 23.33
C ARG A 44 -7.07 45.41 23.61
N LYS A 45 -6.09 46.32 23.58
CA LYS A 45 -6.33 47.75 23.72
C LYS A 45 -6.97 48.28 22.43
N LYS A 46 -8.13 48.95 22.54
CA LYS A 46 -8.73 49.67 21.41
C LYS A 46 -7.78 50.77 20.92
N MET A 47 -7.61 50.92 19.62
CA MET A 47 -6.83 52.02 19.05
C MET A 47 -7.52 53.35 19.38
N LYS A 48 -6.73 54.32 19.85
CA LYS A 48 -7.16 55.71 20.04
C LYS A 48 -6.48 56.56 18.99
N VAL A 49 -7.26 57.37 18.27
CA VAL A 49 -6.75 58.32 17.28
C VAL A 49 -7.05 59.73 17.78
N LYS A 50 -6.08 60.64 17.60
CA LYS A 50 -6.26 62.03 17.99
C LYS A 50 -7.11 62.71 16.93
N ASP A 51 -8.19 63.35 17.35
CA ASP A 51 -9.01 64.16 16.46
C ASP A 51 -8.28 65.47 16.15
N GLU A 52 -8.10 65.77 14.86
CA GLU A 52 -7.32 66.93 14.40
C GLU A 52 -8.01 68.26 14.73
N VAL A 53 -9.34 68.24 14.86
CA VAL A 53 -10.15 69.45 15.12
C VAL A 53 -10.33 69.70 16.61
N THR A 54 -10.57 68.65 17.39
CA THR A 54 -10.94 68.76 18.81
C THR A 54 -9.74 68.54 19.74
N GLY A 55 -8.65 67.95 19.24
CA GLY A 55 -7.43 67.66 20.01
C GLY A 55 -7.57 66.51 21.03
N GLU A 56 -8.77 65.96 21.19
CA GLU A 56 -9.06 64.86 22.10
C GLU A 56 -8.72 63.49 21.51
N MET A 57 -8.41 62.52 22.37
CA MET A 57 -8.12 61.14 21.98
C MET A 57 -9.43 60.34 21.90
N ILE A 58 -9.97 60.19 20.70
CA ILE A 58 -11.22 59.46 20.47
C ILE A 58 -10.92 57.97 20.28
N THR A 59 -11.75 57.12 20.87
CA THR A 59 -11.68 55.68 20.66
C THR A 59 -12.51 55.33 19.43
N LEU A 60 -11.89 54.78 18.39
CA LEU A 60 -12.64 54.32 17.21
C LEU A 60 -13.45 53.09 17.59
N ASP A 61 -14.77 53.14 17.43
CA ASP A 61 -15.63 52.03 17.87
C ASP A 61 -15.59 50.81 16.93
N ASN A 62 -15.26 50.98 15.64
CA ASN A 62 -15.21 49.90 14.66
C ASN A 62 -14.09 50.04 13.60
N PRO A 63 -12.79 50.16 13.96
CA PRO A 63 -11.73 50.02 12.97
C PRO A 63 -11.75 48.58 12.40
N PRO A 64 -11.44 48.36 11.10
CA PRO A 64 -11.27 47.01 10.57
C PRO A 64 -10.18 46.29 11.38
N ILE A 65 -10.59 45.29 12.15
CA ILE A 65 -9.69 44.55 13.05
C ILE A 65 -9.09 43.40 12.25
N PRO A 66 -7.75 43.35 12.05
CA PRO A 66 -7.13 42.19 11.44
C PRO A 66 -7.36 40.96 12.34
N GLY A 67 -8.15 40.00 11.85
CA GLY A 67 -8.39 38.74 12.52
C GLY A 67 -7.11 37.90 12.51
N LYS A 68 -6.43 37.81 13.66
CA LYS A 68 -5.35 36.82 13.82
C LYS A 68 -5.98 35.47 14.12
N GLN A 69 -5.66 34.46 13.32
CA GLN A 69 -6.14 33.11 13.53
C GLN A 69 -5.75 32.60 14.92
N SER A 70 -6.71 31.97 15.61
CA SER A 70 -6.52 31.46 16.99
C SER A 70 -5.59 30.25 17.07
N HIS A 71 -5.27 29.63 15.94
CA HIS A 71 -4.33 28.52 15.85
C HIS A 71 -2.91 29.02 15.61
N ALA A 72 -1.94 28.46 16.35
CA ALA A 72 -0.53 28.85 16.26
C ALA A 72 0.07 28.71 14.84
N LYS A 73 -0.45 27.80 14.01
CA LYS A 73 0.15 27.41 12.72
C LYS A 73 -0.65 27.76 11.47
N GLY A 74 -1.80 28.42 11.60
CA GLY A 74 -2.56 28.88 10.44
C GLY A 74 -3.39 27.82 9.68
N SER A 75 -3.14 26.53 9.90
CA SER A 75 -3.86 25.42 9.26
C SER A 75 -4.23 24.34 10.27
N HIS A 76 -5.33 23.61 10.00
CA HIS A 76 -5.71 22.46 10.80
C HIS A 76 -4.77 21.26 10.51
N ILE A 77 -4.55 20.41 11.51
CA ILE A 77 -3.88 19.12 11.32
C ILE A 77 -4.92 18.16 10.72
N PRO A 78 -4.70 17.59 9.52
CA PRO A 78 -5.66 16.68 8.93
C PRO A 78 -5.70 15.36 9.73
N LEU A 79 -6.91 14.90 10.07
CA LEU A 79 -7.11 13.63 10.81
C LEU A 79 -6.69 12.40 9.99
N VAL A 80 -6.76 12.50 8.66
CA VAL A 80 -6.35 11.47 7.71
C VAL A 80 -5.40 12.15 6.72
N GLN A 81 -4.24 11.56 6.45
CA GLN A 81 -3.31 12.18 5.54
C GLN A 81 -3.88 12.19 4.10
N PRO A 82 -3.59 13.23 3.29
CA PRO A 82 -4.07 13.28 1.90
C PRO A 82 -3.67 12.05 1.07
N VAL A 83 -2.48 11.50 1.31
CA VAL A 83 -1.99 10.28 0.66
C VAL A 83 -2.84 9.07 1.07
N GLU A 84 -3.12 8.91 2.37
CA GLU A 84 -3.97 7.84 2.86
C GLU A 84 -5.41 7.95 2.34
N TYR A 85 -5.94 9.17 2.23
CA TYR A 85 -7.28 9.40 1.71
C TYR A 85 -7.37 9.06 0.22
N SER A 86 -6.44 9.58 -0.60
CA SER A 86 -6.43 9.35 -2.05
C SER A 86 -6.22 7.88 -2.42
N THR A 87 -5.40 7.16 -1.65
CA THR A 87 -5.10 5.74 -1.86
C THR A 87 -6.07 4.78 -1.17
N ALA A 88 -7.00 5.27 -0.34
CA ALA A 88 -7.96 4.42 0.38
C ALA A 88 -8.78 3.50 -0.56
N SER A 89 -9.07 3.97 -1.78
CA SER A 89 -9.75 3.16 -2.80
C SER A 89 -8.98 1.88 -3.18
N TRP A 90 -7.64 1.94 -3.21
CA TRP A 90 -6.79 0.77 -3.48
C TRP A 90 -6.80 -0.21 -2.31
N ARG A 91 -6.70 0.29 -1.07
CA ARG A 91 -6.79 -0.55 0.14
C ARG A 91 -8.12 -1.32 0.22
N ARG A 92 -9.24 -0.65 -0.05
CA ARG A 92 -10.57 -1.30 -0.06
C ARG A 92 -10.66 -2.36 -1.15
N ALA A 93 -10.19 -2.07 -2.36
CA ALA A 93 -10.18 -3.03 -3.45
C ALA A 93 -9.33 -4.26 -3.10
N LEU A 94 -8.11 -4.05 -2.57
CA LEU A 94 -7.20 -5.10 -2.15
C LEU A 94 -7.80 -6.01 -1.07
N MET A 95 -8.47 -5.44 -0.07
CA MET A 95 -9.07 -6.21 1.03
C MET A 95 -10.32 -7.00 0.60
N THR A 96 -10.87 -6.71 -0.60
CA THR A 96 -12.04 -7.42 -1.16
C THR A 96 -11.63 -8.63 -2.02
N LEU A 97 -10.35 -8.77 -2.35
CA LEU A 97 -9.87 -9.86 -3.20
C LEU A 97 -9.94 -11.22 -2.50
N GLU A 98 -9.90 -12.28 -3.32
CA GLU A 98 -9.73 -13.65 -2.85
C GLU A 98 -8.46 -13.79 -2.01
N GLU A 99 -8.51 -14.67 -1.01
CA GLU A 99 -7.51 -14.72 0.05
C GLU A 99 -6.08 -14.92 -0.47
N HIS A 100 -5.89 -15.78 -1.47
CA HIS A 100 -4.57 -16.05 -2.06
C HIS A 100 -4.02 -14.89 -2.88
N GLN A 101 -4.89 -14.18 -3.61
CA GLN A 101 -4.49 -12.98 -4.37
C GLN A 101 -4.16 -11.83 -3.42
N LYS A 102 -4.98 -11.62 -2.39
CA LYS A 102 -4.75 -10.63 -1.34
C LYS A 102 -3.44 -10.91 -0.59
N ALA A 103 -3.23 -12.15 -0.17
CA ALA A 103 -2.00 -12.57 0.50
C ALA A 103 -0.76 -12.33 -0.38
N TRP A 104 -0.81 -12.69 -1.66
CA TRP A 104 0.28 -12.46 -2.62
C TRP A 104 0.63 -10.98 -2.73
N LEU A 105 -0.37 -10.11 -2.92
CA LEU A 105 -0.15 -8.68 -3.09
C LEU A 105 0.35 -8.02 -1.80
N LEU A 106 -0.19 -8.40 -0.64
CA LEU A 106 0.30 -7.92 0.65
C LEU A 106 1.76 -8.36 0.87
N TRP A 107 2.09 -9.61 0.57
CA TRP A 107 3.45 -10.10 0.80
C TRP A 107 4.50 -9.47 -0.14
N ASN A 108 4.13 -9.13 -1.38
CA ASN A 108 5.06 -8.55 -2.36
C ASN A 108 5.17 -7.02 -2.28
N TYR A 109 4.02 -6.34 -2.15
CA TYR A 109 3.93 -4.88 -2.32
C TYR A 109 3.66 -4.13 -1.03
N SER A 110 3.47 -4.83 0.10
CA SER A 110 3.41 -4.20 1.41
C SER A 110 4.55 -4.68 2.29
N GLU A 111 4.85 -3.95 3.36
CA GLU A 111 5.85 -4.33 4.37
C GLU A 111 5.38 -5.50 5.27
N ASN A 112 4.27 -6.16 4.91
CA ASN A 112 3.67 -7.23 5.68
C ASN A 112 4.35 -8.59 5.41
N VAL A 113 5.31 -8.93 6.26
CA VAL A 113 6.08 -10.20 6.21
C VAL A 113 5.42 -11.33 7.02
N ARG A 114 4.11 -11.25 7.30
CA ARG A 114 3.40 -12.30 8.07
C ARG A 114 3.57 -13.67 7.43
N TRP A 115 3.85 -14.65 8.28
CA TRP A 115 4.02 -16.05 7.87
C TRP A 115 2.75 -16.64 7.24
N ASP A 116 1.58 -16.26 7.76
CA ASP A 116 0.29 -16.77 7.28
C ASP A 116 0.06 -16.52 5.78
N ASN A 117 0.48 -15.34 5.28
CA ASN A 117 0.40 -15.03 3.85
C ASN A 117 1.22 -16.03 3.03
N GLN A 118 2.43 -16.36 3.49
CA GLN A 118 3.33 -17.28 2.79
C GLN A 118 2.78 -18.70 2.77
N VAL A 119 2.21 -19.17 3.88
CA VAL A 119 1.56 -20.48 3.97
C VAL A 119 0.39 -20.56 2.99
N LEU A 120 -0.45 -19.53 2.96
CA LEU A 120 -1.64 -19.55 2.13
C LEU A 120 -1.31 -19.52 0.62
N ILE A 121 -0.36 -18.68 0.23
CA ILE A 121 0.14 -18.58 -1.15
C ILE A 121 0.74 -19.92 -1.59
N THR A 122 1.59 -20.52 -0.76
CA THR A 122 2.26 -21.79 -1.11
C THR A 122 1.31 -22.98 -1.16
N GLN A 123 0.31 -23.04 -0.28
CA GLN A 123 -0.74 -24.07 -0.33
C GLN A 123 -1.57 -23.96 -1.62
N TRP A 124 -1.97 -22.74 -1.99
CA TRP A 124 -2.68 -22.50 -3.24
C TRP A 124 -1.83 -22.88 -4.46
N ALA A 125 -0.58 -22.43 -4.50
CA ALA A 125 0.33 -22.71 -5.61
C ALA A 125 0.65 -24.20 -5.72
N TRP A 126 0.83 -24.89 -4.61
CA TRP A 126 1.01 -26.33 -4.58
C TRP A 126 -0.23 -27.08 -5.09
N SER A 127 -1.44 -26.64 -4.73
CA SER A 127 -2.68 -27.21 -5.27
C SER A 127 -2.74 -27.08 -6.79
N LYS A 128 -2.46 -25.88 -7.31
CA LYS A 128 -2.45 -25.62 -8.76
C LYS A 128 -1.34 -26.34 -9.50
N PHE A 129 -0.18 -26.51 -8.87
CA PHE A 129 0.90 -27.30 -9.43
C PHE A 129 0.58 -28.81 -9.43
N CYS A 130 -0.10 -29.32 -8.40
CA CYS A 130 -0.60 -30.70 -8.39
C CYS A 130 -1.60 -30.96 -9.52
N GLU A 131 -2.48 -30.01 -9.84
CA GLU A 131 -3.37 -30.08 -11.01
C GLU A 131 -2.55 -30.20 -12.31
N HIS A 132 -1.46 -29.44 -12.45
CA HIS A 132 -0.55 -29.54 -13.60
C HIS A 132 0.20 -30.89 -13.69
N LEU A 133 0.48 -31.52 -12.55
CA LEU A 133 1.08 -32.86 -12.49
C LEU A 133 0.07 -34.00 -12.67
N ALA A 134 -1.24 -33.71 -12.69
CA ALA A 134 -2.27 -34.74 -12.82
C ALA A 134 -2.05 -35.58 -14.10
N GLY A 135 -1.91 -36.89 -13.93
CA GLY A 135 -1.63 -37.84 -15.01
C GLY A 135 -0.15 -38.22 -15.18
N LYS A 136 0.79 -37.50 -14.56
CA LYS A 136 2.22 -37.87 -14.53
C LYS A 136 2.53 -38.72 -13.30
N LYS A 137 3.11 -39.92 -13.49
CA LYS A 137 3.61 -40.73 -12.37
C LYS A 137 4.94 -40.18 -11.88
N VAL A 138 4.93 -39.51 -10.73
CA VAL A 138 6.13 -38.93 -10.12
C VAL A 138 6.50 -39.71 -8.86
N ALA A 139 7.80 -40.02 -8.70
CA ALA A 139 8.30 -40.73 -7.52
C ALA A 139 8.14 -39.87 -6.25
N LYS A 140 7.84 -40.50 -5.11
CA LYS A 140 7.65 -39.82 -3.82
C LYS A 140 8.80 -38.88 -3.46
N LYS A 141 10.04 -39.34 -3.65
CA LYS A 141 11.26 -38.55 -3.39
C LYS A 141 11.31 -37.26 -4.24
N THR A 142 10.83 -37.32 -5.47
CA THR A 142 10.76 -36.15 -6.35
C THR A 142 9.66 -35.20 -5.91
N ILE A 143 8.49 -35.72 -5.48
CA ILE A 143 7.39 -34.90 -4.94
C ILE A 143 7.84 -34.13 -3.69
N ASP A 144 8.54 -34.78 -2.75
CA ASP A 144 9.01 -34.12 -1.53
C ASP A 144 10.00 -32.98 -1.83
N ARG A 145 10.82 -33.14 -2.87
CA ARG A 145 11.72 -32.09 -3.38
C ARG A 145 10.97 -30.95 -4.07
N LEU A 146 9.98 -31.28 -4.91
CA LEU A 146 9.11 -30.29 -5.55
C LEU A 146 8.33 -29.45 -4.52
N ARG A 147 7.94 -30.05 -3.39
CA ARG A 147 7.30 -29.31 -2.29
C ARG A 147 8.25 -28.28 -1.66
N GLN A 148 9.55 -28.51 -1.63
CA GLN A 148 10.52 -27.51 -1.17
C GLN A 148 10.69 -26.39 -2.20
N LEU A 149 10.72 -26.77 -3.49
CA LEU A 149 10.88 -25.85 -4.61
C LEU A 149 9.70 -24.86 -4.76
N ILE A 150 8.48 -25.25 -4.39
CA ILE A 150 7.31 -24.35 -4.54
C ILE A 150 7.43 -23.07 -3.71
N TRP A 151 8.09 -23.13 -2.55
CA TRP A 151 8.33 -21.94 -1.72
C TRP A 151 9.52 -21.14 -2.24
N LEU A 152 10.60 -21.81 -2.66
CA LEU A 152 11.74 -21.15 -3.29
C LEU A 152 11.32 -20.39 -4.56
N ALA A 153 10.46 -20.96 -5.39
CA ALA A 153 9.90 -20.28 -6.57
C ALA A 153 9.09 -19.03 -6.21
N ALA A 154 8.38 -19.02 -5.07
CA ALA A 154 7.66 -17.83 -4.60
C ALA A 154 8.63 -16.71 -4.22
N GLN A 155 9.72 -17.05 -3.52
CA GLN A 155 10.77 -16.10 -3.15
C GLN A 155 11.50 -15.55 -4.37
N ASP A 156 11.75 -16.41 -5.35
CA ASP A 156 12.44 -16.07 -6.59
C ASP A 156 11.66 -15.03 -7.40
N VAL A 157 10.36 -15.28 -7.59
CA VAL A 157 9.46 -14.34 -8.28
C VAL A 157 9.36 -13.03 -7.51
N LYS A 158 9.29 -13.06 -6.17
CA LYS A 158 9.31 -11.85 -5.35
C LYS A 158 10.61 -11.05 -5.51
N ALA A 159 11.76 -11.73 -5.56
CA ALA A 159 13.05 -11.09 -5.77
C ALA A 159 13.13 -10.45 -7.15
N GLU A 160 12.71 -11.16 -8.20
CA GLU A 160 12.64 -10.67 -9.57
C GLU A 160 11.75 -9.42 -9.68
N LEU A 161 10.55 -9.47 -9.10
CA LEU A 161 9.61 -8.33 -9.08
C LEU A 161 10.16 -7.12 -8.32
N ALA A 162 11.01 -7.34 -7.32
CA ALA A 162 11.69 -6.28 -6.58
C ALA A 162 12.99 -5.80 -7.26
N GLY A 163 13.36 -6.35 -8.42
CA GLY A 163 14.61 -6.05 -9.13
C GLY A 163 15.86 -6.53 -8.38
N ARG A 164 15.74 -7.58 -7.57
CA ARG A 164 16.84 -8.22 -6.83
C ARG A 164 17.34 -9.46 -7.55
N ASP A 165 18.50 -9.95 -7.13
CA ASP A 165 19.08 -11.17 -7.66
C ASP A 165 18.21 -12.39 -7.36
N VAL A 166 18.07 -13.22 -8.39
CA VAL A 166 17.26 -14.43 -8.47
C VAL A 166 18.18 -15.64 -8.24
N TYR A 167 17.64 -16.73 -7.72
CA TYR A 167 18.40 -17.95 -7.47
C TYR A 167 18.99 -18.52 -8.76
N GLN A 168 20.26 -18.91 -8.72
CA GLN A 168 20.87 -19.64 -9.82
C GLN A 168 20.46 -21.12 -9.75
N TYR A 169 20.28 -21.75 -10.91
CA TYR A 169 19.95 -23.18 -10.99
C TYR A 169 20.94 -24.10 -10.26
N GLY A 170 22.22 -23.70 -10.20
CA GLY A 170 23.23 -24.42 -9.43
C GLY A 170 22.96 -24.41 -7.92
N ASP A 171 22.49 -23.28 -7.39
CA ASP A 171 22.20 -23.10 -5.97
C ASP A 171 20.90 -23.83 -5.60
N LEU A 172 19.88 -23.77 -6.46
CA LEU A 172 18.64 -24.52 -6.28
C LEU A 172 18.88 -26.04 -6.27
N ALA A 173 19.75 -26.53 -7.15
CA ALA A 173 20.15 -27.93 -7.17
C ALA A 173 20.84 -28.33 -5.84
N ALA A 174 21.73 -27.48 -5.32
CA ALA A 174 22.41 -27.69 -4.05
C ALA A 174 21.42 -27.70 -2.87
N LEU A 175 20.48 -26.75 -2.81
CA LEU A 175 19.46 -26.64 -1.77
C LEU A 175 18.56 -27.88 -1.69
N VAL A 176 18.26 -28.50 -2.82
CA VAL A 176 17.41 -29.70 -2.92
C VAL A 176 18.23 -31.01 -2.84
N GLY A 177 19.56 -30.91 -2.76
CA GLY A 177 20.48 -32.05 -2.67
C GLY A 177 20.52 -32.89 -3.95
N VAL A 178 20.56 -32.22 -5.11
CA VAL A 178 20.59 -32.82 -6.45
C VAL A 178 21.83 -32.33 -7.21
N ASN A 179 22.43 -33.19 -8.03
CA ASN A 179 23.55 -32.77 -8.87
C ASN A 179 23.05 -31.91 -10.07
N LYS A 180 23.95 -31.14 -10.68
CA LYS A 180 23.62 -30.22 -11.78
C LYS A 180 22.97 -30.92 -12.98
N THR A 181 23.43 -32.13 -13.31
CA THR A 181 22.92 -32.92 -14.44
C THR A 181 21.48 -33.37 -14.21
N ASN A 182 21.18 -33.93 -13.04
CA ASN A 182 19.82 -34.35 -12.66
C ASN A 182 18.87 -33.15 -12.55
N TRP A 183 19.37 -32.00 -12.06
CA TRP A 183 18.61 -30.75 -12.09
C TRP A 183 18.17 -30.40 -13.51
N SER A 184 19.14 -30.30 -14.43
CA SER A 184 18.88 -29.92 -15.83
C SER A 184 17.91 -30.85 -16.55
N GLN A 185 17.94 -32.15 -16.23
CA GLN A 185 17.13 -33.15 -16.91
C GLN A 185 15.71 -33.28 -16.33
N ASN A 186 15.55 -33.14 -15.01
CA ASN A 186 14.31 -33.56 -14.34
C ASN A 186 13.59 -32.46 -13.56
N TYR A 187 14.26 -31.36 -13.20
CA TYR A 187 13.69 -30.34 -12.30
C TYR A 187 13.49 -28.97 -12.95
N VAL A 188 14.24 -28.63 -14.01
CA VAL A 188 14.14 -27.31 -14.68
C VAL A 188 12.70 -27.03 -15.15
N GLU A 189 12.11 -27.94 -15.92
CA GLU A 189 10.74 -27.75 -16.45
C GLU A 189 9.71 -27.55 -15.32
N HIS A 190 9.84 -28.32 -14.24
CA HIS A 190 8.95 -28.20 -13.08
C HIS A 190 9.14 -26.88 -12.35
N TYR A 191 10.39 -26.43 -12.17
CA TYR A 191 10.68 -25.17 -11.50
C TYR A 191 10.19 -23.98 -12.31
N ASP A 192 10.44 -23.96 -13.62
CA ASP A 192 9.97 -22.91 -14.52
C ASP A 192 8.43 -22.85 -14.57
N ALA A 193 7.76 -24.00 -14.47
CA ALA A 193 6.30 -24.06 -14.34
C ALA A 193 5.81 -23.44 -13.02
N MET A 194 6.50 -23.68 -11.89
CA MET A 194 6.18 -23.05 -10.61
C MET A 194 6.40 -21.53 -10.65
N VAL A 195 7.51 -21.07 -11.23
CA VAL A 195 7.81 -19.65 -11.42
C VAL A 195 6.74 -18.99 -12.29
N SER A 196 6.37 -19.63 -13.40
CA SER A 196 5.32 -19.15 -14.31
C SER A 196 3.95 -19.05 -13.62
N LEU A 197 3.63 -20.00 -12.75
CA LEU A 197 2.40 -20.00 -11.95
C LEU A 197 2.33 -18.77 -11.03
N TYR A 198 3.43 -18.42 -10.36
CA TYR A 198 3.48 -17.22 -9.52
C TYR A 198 3.47 -15.92 -10.32
N LYS A 199 4.16 -15.85 -11.48
CA LYS A 199 4.06 -14.69 -12.39
C LYS A 199 2.63 -14.49 -12.91
N GLY A 200 1.94 -15.61 -13.17
CA GLY A 200 0.52 -15.63 -13.51
C GLY A 200 -0.35 -15.10 -12.38
N LEU A 201 -0.13 -15.58 -11.14
CA LEU A 201 -0.81 -15.10 -9.94
C LEU A 201 -0.63 -13.59 -9.74
N ASP A 202 0.59 -13.08 -9.91
CA ASP A 202 0.89 -11.65 -9.81
C ASP A 202 0.08 -10.83 -10.82
N SER A 203 0.16 -11.20 -12.09
CA SER A 203 -0.54 -10.49 -13.16
C SER A 203 -2.06 -10.52 -12.96
N GLN A 204 -2.61 -11.68 -12.62
CA GLN A 204 -4.05 -11.85 -12.37
C GLN A 204 -4.51 -11.05 -11.16
N SER A 205 -3.79 -11.13 -10.03
CA SER A 205 -4.15 -10.40 -8.81
C SER A 205 -4.13 -8.88 -9.03
N LEU A 206 -3.13 -8.34 -9.73
CA LEU A 206 -3.08 -6.92 -10.12
C LEU A 206 -4.27 -6.52 -11.01
N HIS A 207 -4.65 -7.38 -11.97
CA HIS A 207 -5.85 -7.16 -12.79
C HIS A 207 -7.13 -7.14 -11.95
N HIS A 208 -7.28 -8.09 -11.02
CA HIS A 208 -8.44 -8.18 -10.16
C HIS A 208 -8.56 -6.98 -9.22
N VAL A 209 -7.48 -6.49 -8.63
CA VAL A 209 -7.49 -5.25 -7.82
C VAL A 209 -7.95 -4.06 -8.65
N SER A 210 -7.35 -3.86 -9.82
CA SER A 210 -7.68 -2.72 -10.67
C SER A 210 -9.16 -2.75 -11.09
N ARG A 211 -9.67 -3.93 -11.46
CA ARG A 211 -11.08 -4.12 -11.83
C ARG A 211 -12.00 -3.87 -10.63
N SER A 212 -11.70 -4.46 -9.48
CA SER A 212 -12.45 -4.30 -8.23
C SER A 212 -12.54 -2.82 -7.83
N ARG A 213 -11.42 -2.10 -7.86
CA ARG A 213 -11.38 -0.65 -7.60
C ARG A 213 -12.27 0.13 -8.56
N SER A 214 -12.23 -0.20 -9.85
CA SER A 214 -13.03 0.49 -10.87
C SER A 214 -14.52 0.27 -10.65
N GLN A 215 -14.93 -0.96 -10.32
CA GLN A 215 -16.31 -1.30 -9.97
C GLN A 215 -16.77 -0.58 -8.70
N GLN A 216 -15.94 -0.58 -7.65
CA GLN A 216 -16.24 0.13 -6.40
C GLN A 216 -16.37 1.65 -6.63
N LYS A 217 -15.52 2.24 -7.48
CA LYS A 217 -15.65 3.67 -7.82
C LYS A 217 -16.93 3.97 -8.58
N ALA A 218 -17.28 3.14 -9.57
CA ALA A 218 -18.51 3.32 -10.33
C ALA A 218 -19.76 3.18 -9.45
N ALA A 219 -19.80 2.19 -8.57
CA ALA A 219 -20.93 1.96 -7.67
C ALA A 219 -21.13 3.07 -6.63
N ASN A 220 -20.03 3.67 -6.15
CA ASN A 220 -20.07 4.75 -5.16
C ASN A 220 -20.10 6.15 -5.79
N TYR A 221 -20.15 6.25 -7.11
CA TYR A 221 -20.27 7.53 -7.81
C TYR A 221 -21.74 7.92 -7.89
N GLN A 222 -22.21 8.71 -6.91
CA GLN A 222 -23.45 9.46 -7.04
C GLN A 222 -23.12 10.83 -7.62
N GLN A 223 -23.64 11.15 -8.81
CA GLN A 223 -23.68 12.52 -9.29
C GLN A 223 -24.65 13.30 -8.40
N GLY A 224 -24.11 13.98 -7.40
CA GLY A 224 -24.83 15.08 -6.76
C GLY A 224 -24.95 16.20 -7.79
N ILE A 225 -26.00 16.18 -8.60
CA ILE A 225 -26.47 17.41 -9.23
C ILE A 225 -26.97 18.24 -8.06
N ALA A 226 -26.19 19.23 -7.64
CA ALA A 226 -26.68 20.23 -6.71
C ALA A 226 -27.84 20.93 -7.43
N GLU A 227 -29.08 20.64 -7.03
CA GLU A 227 -30.20 21.49 -7.39
C GLU A 227 -29.90 22.87 -6.79
N MET A 228 -29.63 23.83 -7.68
CA MET A 228 -29.53 25.23 -7.28
C MET A 228 -30.92 25.68 -6.84
N ASN A 229 -31.09 25.93 -5.54
CA ASN A 229 -32.23 26.66 -5.00
C ASN A 229 -32.13 28.16 -5.32
#